data_AF-A0A368GJZ6-F1
#
_entry.id   AF-A0A368GJZ6-F1
#
_cell.length_a   1.000
_cell.length_b   1.000
_cell.length_c   1.000
_cell.angle_alpha   90.00
_cell.angle_beta   90.00
_cell.angle_gamma   90.00
#
_symmetry.space_group_name_H-M   'P 1'
#
loop_
_entity.id
_entity.type
_entity.pdbx_description
1 polymer ?
#
loop_
_entity_poly.entity_id
_entity_poly.type
_entity_poly.pdbx_seq_one_letter_code
_entity_poly.pdbx_strand_id
1 'polypeptide(L)'
;MWSTTLINGLFLVISIAPGTSIVTPAQNDTAGNIVQKIAEDFSAWDWKREQFIRYAKDYPFGWPRFDCAVPTTPSTPADVHHLAPWHVSVIGAIGDSLTAGRAAGAEYLTDLVLDYRGLSFAMGAEKNLTRQASLFSANQLRIYLDIFSHFSPLLKGKSSGTATSGNISVAGFNLAVSGAISEDLLGQAYALVKRIKSHPGIDFDNNWKFVNVFIGSNDLCRICENTTRFNVEQFTNNVRESLVYLRENLPRAYVNLIPPFHVEVLLETQADNPFCVELQRIFCPCLFKLTKEEYAVIKRSFDLSLSEFLSAEYQTKIFAVGISSGFNVDKLASLGNVLNLAFVALDCFHFSQIAHDVVAKIIWRDLFLPIHTRAPVDLDQFQPQLWDCPSMVILPSMDELDRRAFMEEYGLILTVTIVGIALVIVMTCLVISFGERKESSKKKPDERTPLLNHL
;
A
#
# COMPACT_ATOMS: atom_id res chain seq x y z
N MET A 1 26.90 24.44 -18.35
CA MET A 1 27.77 23.63 -19.22
C MET A 1 28.22 22.44 -18.39
N TRP A 2 27.44 21.36 -18.39
CA TRP A 2 27.71 20.19 -17.56
C TRP A 2 28.61 19.22 -18.31
N SER A 3 29.64 18.70 -17.65
CA SER A 3 30.58 17.76 -18.25
C SER A 3 29.86 16.48 -18.67
N THR A 4 30.02 16.09 -19.93
CA THR A 4 29.50 14.86 -20.55
C THR A 4 29.78 13.59 -19.73
N THR A 5 30.77 13.62 -18.83
CA THR A 5 31.13 12.53 -17.92
C THR A 5 30.10 12.25 -16.83
N LEU A 6 29.39 13.26 -16.31
CA LEU A 6 28.36 13.11 -15.26
C LEU A 6 27.03 12.57 -15.81
N ILE A 7 26.68 13.00 -17.03
CA ILE A 7 25.55 12.48 -17.79
C ILE A 7 25.79 11.00 -18.11
N ASN A 8 26.98 10.65 -18.62
CA ASN A 8 27.35 9.26 -18.88
C ASN A 8 27.33 8.38 -17.62
N GLY A 9 27.64 8.91 -16.43
CA GLY A 9 27.63 8.16 -15.17
C GLY A 9 26.22 7.77 -14.70
N LEU A 10 25.22 8.64 -14.88
CA LEU A 10 23.82 8.32 -14.54
C LEU A 10 23.20 7.36 -15.57
N PHE A 11 23.53 7.52 -16.86
CA PHE A 11 23.19 6.55 -17.91
C PHE A 11 23.87 5.19 -17.70
N LEU A 12 25.07 5.17 -17.08
CA LEU A 12 25.75 3.93 -16.67
C LEU A 12 25.05 3.25 -15.48
N VAL A 13 24.55 3.99 -14.49
CA VAL A 13 23.76 3.40 -13.38
C VAL A 13 22.42 2.85 -13.89
N ILE A 14 21.89 3.47 -14.92
CA ILE A 14 20.75 3.03 -15.73
C ILE A 14 21.09 1.82 -16.64
N SER A 15 22.38 1.49 -16.83
CA SER A 15 22.85 0.42 -17.72
C SER A 15 23.70 -0.68 -17.05
N ILE A 16 24.07 -0.55 -15.77
CA ILE A 16 24.99 -1.48 -15.07
C ILE A 16 24.46 -1.86 -13.67
N ALA A 17 23.24 -2.34 -13.60
CA ALA A 17 22.99 -3.58 -12.88
C ALA A 17 22.72 -4.65 -13.94
N PRO A 18 23.33 -5.84 -13.88
CA PRO A 18 23.30 -6.80 -14.98
C PRO A 18 21.86 -7.31 -15.16
N GLY A 19 21.10 -6.70 -16.07
CA GLY A 19 19.75 -7.16 -16.41
C GLY A 19 18.79 -6.16 -17.07
N THR A 20 19.01 -4.84 -17.02
CA THR A 20 17.98 -3.88 -17.48
C THR A 20 18.59 -2.67 -18.18
N SER A 21 18.72 -2.74 -19.51
CA SER A 21 18.93 -1.53 -20.34
C SER A 21 17.60 -0.80 -20.52
N ILE A 22 17.59 0.52 -20.35
CA ILE A 22 16.38 1.37 -20.38
C ILE A 22 15.86 1.66 -21.80
N VAL A 23 16.66 1.43 -22.83
CA VAL A 23 16.22 1.49 -24.23
C VAL A 23 16.96 0.41 -25.01
N THR A 24 16.22 -0.48 -25.69
CA THR A 24 16.81 -1.32 -26.74
C THR A 24 17.00 -0.46 -28.00
N PRO A 25 18.25 -0.19 -28.44
CA PRO A 25 18.50 0.60 -29.63
C PRO A 25 17.93 -0.10 -30.87
N ALA A 26 17.45 0.68 -31.85
CA ALA A 26 17.39 0.17 -33.21
C ALA A 26 18.81 -0.20 -33.66
N GLN A 27 18.94 -1.21 -34.53
CA GLN A 27 20.20 -1.91 -34.84
C GLN A 27 21.33 -1.00 -35.42
N ASN A 28 21.08 0.29 -35.63
CA ASN A 28 22.01 1.28 -36.21
C ASN A 28 22.05 2.64 -35.46
N ASP A 29 21.44 2.80 -34.29
CA ASP A 29 21.49 4.08 -33.56
C ASP A 29 22.80 4.24 -32.76
N THR A 30 23.40 5.43 -32.84
CA THR A 30 24.57 5.75 -32.01
C THR A 30 24.12 6.01 -30.57
N ALA A 31 24.97 5.67 -29.59
CA ALA A 31 24.69 5.95 -28.18
C ALA A 31 24.37 7.43 -27.91
N GLY A 32 24.96 8.35 -28.68
CA GLY A 32 24.66 9.78 -28.61
C GLY A 32 23.23 10.14 -29.04
N ASN A 33 22.73 9.56 -30.13
CA ASN A 33 21.37 9.80 -30.60
C ASN A 33 20.32 9.32 -29.60
N ILE A 34 20.59 8.18 -28.93
CA ILE A 34 19.68 7.60 -27.93
C ILE A 34 19.61 8.50 -26.69
N VAL A 35 20.76 8.95 -26.19
CA VAL A 35 20.83 9.87 -25.05
C VAL A 35 20.12 11.18 -25.37
N GLN A 36 20.30 11.71 -26.57
CA GLN A 36 19.63 12.93 -27.00
C GLN A 36 18.11 12.74 -27.03
N LYS A 37 17.61 11.65 -27.62
CA LYS A 37 16.18 11.37 -27.68
C LYS A 37 15.54 11.23 -26.29
N ILE A 38 16.20 10.50 -25.37
CA ILE A 38 15.70 10.36 -23.99
C ILE A 38 15.65 11.73 -23.30
N ALA A 39 16.67 12.59 -23.50
CA ALA A 39 16.69 13.92 -22.92
C ALA A 39 15.59 14.82 -23.50
N GLU A 40 15.30 14.73 -24.79
CA GLU A 40 14.20 15.44 -25.46
C GLU A 40 12.84 14.97 -24.92
N ASP A 41 12.63 13.64 -24.88
CA ASP A 41 11.39 13.02 -24.37
C ASP A 41 11.17 13.37 -22.89
N PHE A 42 12.22 13.34 -22.06
CA PHE A 42 12.19 13.76 -20.66
C PHE A 42 11.83 15.24 -20.52
N SER A 43 12.46 16.11 -21.32
CA SER A 43 12.21 17.56 -21.25
C SER A 43 10.77 17.89 -21.66
N ALA A 44 10.21 17.17 -22.64
CA ALA A 44 8.82 17.31 -23.04
C ALA A 44 7.86 16.89 -21.92
N TRP A 45 8.14 15.77 -21.25
CA TRP A 45 7.37 15.33 -20.07
C TRP A 45 7.45 16.34 -18.92
N ASP A 46 8.66 16.74 -18.55
CA ASP A 46 8.90 17.68 -17.46
C ASP A 46 8.13 18.99 -17.70
N TRP A 47 8.26 19.55 -18.90
CA TRP A 47 7.52 20.76 -19.28
C TRP A 47 5.99 20.60 -19.16
N LYS A 48 5.45 19.45 -19.60
CA LYS A 48 4.01 19.13 -19.54
C LYS A 48 3.55 19.05 -18.08
N ARG A 49 4.24 18.27 -17.26
CA ARG A 49 3.97 18.10 -15.82
C ARG A 49 4.05 19.44 -15.08
N GLU A 50 5.05 20.26 -15.37
CA GLU A 50 5.22 21.59 -14.76
C GLU A 50 4.02 22.52 -15.04
N GLN A 51 3.36 22.41 -16.19
CA GLN A 51 2.13 23.18 -16.42
C GLN A 51 1.04 22.79 -15.41
N PHE A 52 0.85 21.50 -15.16
CA PHE A 52 -0.14 21.03 -14.18
C PHE A 52 0.22 21.43 -12.76
N ILE A 53 1.50 21.41 -12.37
CA ILE A 53 1.94 21.88 -11.05
C ILE A 53 1.64 23.37 -10.89
N ARG A 54 1.86 24.18 -11.93
CA ARG A 54 1.50 25.62 -11.91
C ARG A 54 0.00 25.85 -11.76
N TYR A 55 -0.84 25.06 -12.42
CA TYR A 55 -2.30 25.12 -12.25
C TYR A 55 -2.78 24.54 -10.91
N ALA A 56 -2.05 23.56 -10.37
CA ALA A 56 -2.26 23.02 -9.04
C ALA A 56 -1.64 23.90 -7.94
N LYS A 57 -1.20 25.13 -8.24
CA LYS A 57 -0.70 26.06 -7.21
C LYS A 57 -1.77 26.43 -6.18
N ASP A 58 -3.04 26.40 -6.58
CA ASP A 58 -4.20 26.58 -5.70
C ASP A 58 -4.71 25.26 -5.11
N TYR A 59 -4.01 24.15 -5.34
CA TYR A 59 -4.28 22.90 -4.62
C TYR A 59 -4.19 23.18 -3.12
N PRO A 60 -5.18 22.75 -2.31
CA PRO A 60 -5.21 23.02 -0.87
C PRO A 60 -4.20 22.13 -0.15
N PHE A 61 -2.92 22.40 -0.36
CA PHE A 61 -1.80 21.75 0.30
C PHE A 61 -1.93 21.87 1.82
N GLY A 62 -1.70 20.74 2.48
CA GLY A 62 -1.81 20.68 3.92
C GLY A 62 -3.19 21.06 4.45
N TRP A 63 -3.26 21.42 5.72
CA TRP A 63 -4.41 22.04 6.35
C TRP A 63 -4.00 23.36 7.01
N PRO A 64 -4.39 24.51 6.42
CA PRO A 64 -4.06 25.83 6.98
C PRO A 64 -4.63 26.06 8.37
N ARG A 65 -5.73 25.39 8.70
CA ARG A 65 -6.33 25.32 10.03
C ARG A 65 -6.51 23.84 10.34
N PHE A 66 -6.07 23.40 11.52
CA PHE A 66 -6.32 22.06 12.03
C PHE A 66 -6.62 22.21 13.51
N ASP A 67 -7.92 22.28 13.82
CA ASP A 67 -8.46 22.78 15.09
C ASP A 67 -9.18 21.67 15.88
N CYS A 68 -8.78 20.42 15.67
CA CYS A 68 -9.28 19.32 16.47
C CYS A 68 -8.97 19.52 17.95
N ALA A 69 -9.97 19.31 18.81
CA ALA A 69 -9.78 19.44 20.25
C ALA A 69 -8.78 18.39 20.76
N VAL A 70 -7.81 18.84 21.54
CA VAL A 70 -6.91 17.95 22.29
C VAL A 70 -7.40 17.91 23.74
N PRO A 71 -7.69 16.72 24.31
CA PRO A 71 -8.14 16.62 25.69
C PRO A 71 -7.06 17.11 26.64
N THR A 72 -7.44 17.93 27.62
CA THR A 72 -6.51 18.46 28.65
C THR A 72 -5.98 17.37 29.57
N THR A 73 -6.77 16.33 29.81
CA THR A 73 -6.43 15.14 30.59
C THR A 73 -6.84 13.89 29.82
N PRO A 74 -5.97 13.37 28.94
CA PRO A 74 -6.28 12.16 28.18
C PRO A 74 -6.37 10.95 29.11
N SER A 75 -7.44 10.14 28.93
CA SER A 75 -7.59 8.86 29.62
C SER A 75 -6.54 7.85 29.13
N THR A 76 -6.18 6.87 29.95
CA THR A 76 -5.40 5.72 29.45
C THR A 76 -6.33 4.82 28.62
N PRO A 77 -5.96 4.44 27.38
CA PRO A 77 -6.78 3.53 26.58
C PRO A 77 -6.78 2.13 27.21
N ALA A 78 -7.95 1.50 27.26
CA ALA A 78 -8.11 0.15 27.83
C ALA A 78 -7.38 -0.92 27.00
N ASP A 79 -7.40 -0.75 25.68
CA ASP A 79 -6.81 -1.61 24.66
C ASP A 79 -6.58 -0.83 23.36
N VAL A 80 -6.09 -1.53 22.33
CA VAL A 80 -5.78 -0.97 21.02
C VAL A 80 -7.02 -0.43 20.26
N HIS A 81 -8.22 -0.92 20.53
CA HIS A 81 -9.45 -0.51 19.87
C HIS A 81 -10.03 0.78 20.45
N HIS A 82 -9.55 1.19 21.63
CA HIS A 82 -9.88 2.45 22.29
C HIS A 82 -8.77 3.50 22.14
N LEU A 83 -7.90 3.33 21.13
CA LEU A 83 -6.89 4.33 20.81
C LEU A 83 -7.52 5.57 20.21
N ALA A 84 -6.90 6.69 20.56
CA ALA A 84 -7.16 7.99 20.00
C ALA A 84 -5.81 8.58 19.59
N PRO A 85 -5.77 9.58 18.70
CA PRO A 85 -4.51 10.12 18.19
C PRO A 85 -3.51 10.56 19.27
N TRP A 86 -3.99 11.13 20.39
CA TRP A 86 -3.16 11.56 21.53
C TRP A 86 -2.54 10.41 22.34
N HIS A 87 -2.98 9.17 22.15
CA HIS A 87 -2.36 8.00 22.79
C HIS A 87 -1.09 7.55 22.05
N VAL A 88 -0.97 7.87 20.76
CA VAL A 88 0.16 7.44 19.92
C VAL A 88 1.39 8.28 20.24
N SER A 89 2.49 7.62 20.59
CA SER A 89 3.77 8.26 20.92
C SER A 89 4.87 7.98 19.90
N VAL A 90 4.67 6.99 19.04
CA VAL A 90 5.63 6.56 18.03
C VAL A 90 4.89 6.29 16.72
N ILE A 91 5.39 6.82 15.62
CA ILE A 91 4.99 6.39 14.28
C ILE A 91 6.14 5.63 13.63
N GLY A 92 5.84 4.63 12.80
CA GLY A 92 6.80 3.88 12.00
C GLY A 92 6.24 3.57 10.62
N ALA A 93 7.11 3.22 9.68
CA ALA A 93 6.68 2.75 8.36
C ALA A 93 7.66 1.73 7.77
N ILE A 94 7.11 0.70 7.14
CA ILE A 94 7.81 -0.29 6.30
C ILE A 94 7.08 -0.40 4.97
N GLY A 95 7.81 -0.69 3.90
CA GLY A 95 7.27 -0.68 2.54
C GLY A 95 8.30 -0.49 1.44
N ASP A 96 7.84 0.01 0.31
CA ASP A 96 8.66 0.24 -0.89
C ASP A 96 8.99 1.73 -1.15
N SER A 97 9.33 2.04 -2.39
CA SER A 97 9.68 3.38 -2.88
C SER A 97 8.55 4.40 -2.70
N LEU A 98 7.28 4.01 -2.75
CA LEU A 98 6.16 4.91 -2.51
C LEU A 98 6.13 5.35 -1.04
N THR A 99 6.50 4.49 -0.11
CA THR A 99 6.62 4.86 1.32
C THR A 99 7.89 5.67 1.59
N ALA A 100 8.97 5.40 0.85
CA ALA A 100 10.25 6.12 0.96
C ALA A 100 10.20 7.56 0.40
N GLY A 101 9.17 7.92 -0.38
CA GLY A 101 9.07 9.23 -1.04
C GLY A 101 9.98 9.34 -2.26
N ARG A 102 10.14 8.25 -3.01
CA ARG A 102 10.96 8.22 -4.22
C ARG A 102 10.53 9.30 -5.21
N ALA A 103 11.48 10.12 -5.67
CA ALA A 103 11.28 11.20 -6.63
C ALA A 103 10.21 12.26 -6.24
N ALA A 104 9.67 12.25 -5.01
CA ALA A 104 8.56 13.10 -4.62
C ALA A 104 8.84 14.60 -4.75
N GLY A 105 10.10 14.99 -4.54
CA GLY A 105 10.61 16.36 -4.71
C GLY A 105 11.70 16.48 -5.77
N ALA A 106 11.72 15.59 -6.77
CA ALA A 106 12.71 15.63 -7.85
C ALA A 106 12.47 16.85 -8.76
N GLU A 107 13.55 17.59 -9.04
CA GLU A 107 13.56 18.71 -10.00
C GLU A 107 14.42 18.40 -11.23
N TYR A 108 15.35 17.44 -11.09
CA TYR A 108 16.25 17.04 -12.17
C TYR A 108 16.20 15.54 -12.44
N LEU A 109 16.64 15.12 -13.63
CA LEU A 109 16.73 13.70 -14.00
C LEU A 109 17.62 12.89 -13.03
N THR A 110 18.65 13.51 -12.46
CA THR A 110 19.53 12.88 -11.45
C THR A 110 18.81 12.59 -10.14
N ASP A 111 17.71 13.28 -9.88
CA ASP A 111 17.00 13.22 -8.61
C ASP A 111 15.95 12.11 -8.59
N LEU A 112 15.63 11.55 -9.75
CA LEU A 112 14.69 10.42 -9.88
C LEU A 112 15.12 9.23 -9.02
N VAL A 113 16.41 9.13 -8.71
CA VAL A 113 16.96 8.07 -7.87
C VAL A 113 17.01 8.38 -6.36
N LEU A 114 16.39 9.46 -5.92
CA LEU A 114 16.47 9.92 -4.53
C LEU A 114 15.18 9.61 -3.76
N ASP A 115 15.35 9.23 -2.49
CA ASP A 115 14.26 8.96 -1.54
C ASP A 115 14.02 10.22 -0.68
N TYR A 116 13.01 11.01 -1.01
CA TYR A 116 12.62 12.24 -0.30
C TYR A 116 11.77 11.92 0.93
N ARG A 117 12.39 11.24 1.91
CA ARG A 117 11.69 10.76 3.11
C ARG A 117 11.01 11.88 3.90
N GLY A 118 11.55 13.10 3.86
CA GLY A 118 10.96 14.30 4.44
C GLY A 118 9.60 14.70 3.86
N LEU A 119 9.27 14.25 2.64
CA LEU A 119 8.01 14.52 1.94
C LEU A 119 7.05 13.32 1.97
N SER A 120 7.46 12.19 2.56
CA SER A 120 6.64 10.98 2.61
C SER A 120 5.32 11.19 3.37
N PHE A 121 4.22 10.67 2.81
CA PHE A 121 2.89 10.71 3.43
C PHE A 121 2.88 10.07 4.83
N ALA A 122 3.70 9.03 5.03
CA ALA A 122 3.67 8.22 6.24
C ALA A 122 4.41 8.90 7.39
N MET A 123 5.53 9.58 7.11
CA MET A 123 6.50 9.98 8.15
C MET A 123 7.21 11.31 7.90
N GLY A 124 6.92 11.99 6.79
CA GLY A 124 7.62 13.20 6.39
C GLY A 124 7.40 14.35 7.36
N ALA A 125 8.47 15.03 7.75
CA ALA A 125 8.45 16.17 8.66
C ALA A 125 9.22 17.37 8.10
N GLU A 126 9.36 17.45 6.77
CA GLU A 126 10.09 18.55 6.14
C GLU A 126 9.28 19.84 6.07
N LYS A 127 7.96 19.72 5.85
CA LYS A 127 7.02 20.85 5.76
C LYS A 127 6.01 20.75 6.89
N ASN A 128 5.57 21.87 7.45
CA ASN A 128 4.50 21.85 8.45
C ASN A 128 3.13 21.55 7.81
N LEU A 129 2.13 21.24 8.64
CA LEU A 129 0.79 20.88 8.21
C LEU A 129 0.13 21.96 7.36
N THR A 130 0.46 23.23 7.54
CA THR A 130 -0.10 24.32 6.70
C THR A 130 0.44 24.32 5.26
N ARG A 131 1.50 23.56 4.99
CA ARG A 131 2.21 23.51 3.71
C ARG A 131 2.19 22.13 3.05
N GLN A 132 2.15 21.07 3.85
CA GLN A 132 1.96 19.71 3.38
C GLN A 132 1.50 18.81 4.53
N ALA A 133 0.49 18.00 4.27
CA ALA A 133 0.04 16.96 5.16
C ALA A 133 0.97 15.74 5.07
N SER A 134 1.29 15.20 6.25
CA SER A 134 1.80 13.85 6.43
C SER A 134 1.19 13.33 7.74
N LEU A 135 1.19 12.01 7.94
CA LEU A 135 0.73 11.44 9.21
C LEU A 135 1.64 11.88 10.37
N PHE A 136 2.93 12.14 10.15
CA PHE A 136 3.81 12.60 11.23
C PHE A 136 3.67 14.09 11.56
N SER A 137 3.62 14.98 10.55
CA SER A 137 4.51 16.15 10.42
C SER A 137 4.82 16.99 11.69
N ALA A 138 5.92 17.73 11.69
CA ALA A 138 6.28 18.65 12.77
C ALA A 138 7.02 19.86 12.20
N ASN A 139 6.69 21.08 12.62
CA ASN A 139 7.67 22.17 12.60
C ASN A 139 7.71 22.96 13.91
N GLN A 140 8.94 23.34 14.28
CA GLN A 140 9.42 23.64 15.62
C GLN A 140 8.96 25.00 16.19
N LEU A 141 7.99 25.66 15.55
CA LEU A 141 7.35 26.88 16.05
C LEU A 141 5.98 26.51 16.62
N ARG A 142 5.80 26.75 17.93
CA ARG A 142 4.66 26.42 18.81
C ARG A 142 3.26 26.93 18.39
N ILE A 143 3.03 27.25 17.13
CA ILE A 143 1.81 27.91 16.63
C ILE A 143 1.07 27.06 15.57
N TYR A 144 1.72 26.06 14.96
CA TYR A 144 1.07 25.17 13.99
C TYR A 144 1.32 23.72 14.38
N LEU A 145 0.24 22.99 14.59
CA LEU A 145 0.20 21.60 15.04
C LEU A 145 -0.16 20.71 13.83
N ASP A 146 0.39 19.50 13.72
CA ASP A 146 0.24 18.60 12.56
C ASP A 146 -0.52 17.30 12.86
N ILE A 147 -0.92 16.46 11.90
CA ILE A 147 -1.93 15.40 12.11
C ILE A 147 -1.78 14.61 13.44
N PHE A 148 -0.75 13.79 13.64
CA PHE A 148 -0.53 13.12 14.94
C PHE A 148 0.25 13.98 15.95
N SER A 149 1.18 14.82 15.51
CA SER A 149 1.98 15.67 16.41
C SER A 149 1.16 16.74 17.13
N HIS A 150 0.00 17.12 16.58
CA HIS A 150 -1.01 18.00 17.14
C HIS A 150 -1.53 17.46 18.45
N PHE A 151 -1.75 16.15 18.48
CA PHE A 151 -2.23 15.44 19.66
C PHE A 151 -1.07 14.98 20.55
N SER A 152 0.11 14.74 19.97
CA SER A 152 1.29 14.20 20.65
C SER A 152 2.57 15.01 20.33
N PRO A 153 2.82 16.16 21.00
CA PRO A 153 3.95 17.05 20.66
C PRO A 153 5.35 16.42 20.79
N LEU A 154 5.47 15.28 21.48
CA LEU A 154 6.73 14.55 21.66
C LEU A 154 6.85 13.29 20.77
N LEU A 155 5.98 13.16 19.75
CA LEU A 155 5.93 12.03 18.82
C LEU A 155 7.31 11.68 18.26
N LYS A 156 7.62 10.38 18.23
CA LYS A 156 8.88 9.84 17.70
C LYS A 156 8.68 9.21 16.33
N GLY A 157 9.76 9.22 15.53
CA GLY A 157 9.82 8.52 14.25
C GLY A 157 10.05 9.41 13.03
N LYS A 158 10.00 10.73 13.16
CA LYS A 158 10.09 11.69 12.05
C LYS A 158 11.13 11.35 10.98
N SER A 159 10.76 11.53 9.73
CA SER A 159 11.67 11.55 8.59
C SER A 159 11.88 12.98 8.09
N SER A 160 13.11 13.35 7.70
CA SER A 160 13.43 14.70 7.21
C SER A 160 14.45 14.67 6.09
N GLY A 161 14.24 15.42 5.01
CA GLY A 161 15.16 15.50 3.88
C GLY A 161 15.25 14.19 3.09
N THR A 162 16.42 13.95 2.48
CA THR A 162 16.61 12.94 1.43
C THR A 162 17.73 11.97 1.81
N ALA A 163 17.43 10.68 1.97
CA ALA A 163 18.43 9.61 2.16
C ALA A 163 17.79 8.22 2.07
N THR A 164 18.60 7.16 2.07
CA THR A 164 18.15 5.77 2.23
C THR A 164 17.74 5.46 3.68
N SER A 165 17.07 4.33 3.92
CA SER A 165 16.60 3.88 5.25
C SER A 165 17.74 3.62 6.24
N GLY A 166 18.98 3.48 5.75
CA GLY A 166 20.19 3.31 6.56
C GLY A 166 20.61 4.58 7.31
N ASN A 167 20.26 5.77 6.79
CA ASN A 167 20.55 7.02 7.48
C ASN A 167 19.50 7.27 8.58
N ILE A 168 19.79 6.83 9.80
CA ILE A 168 18.87 6.89 10.94
C ILE A 168 18.40 8.33 11.23
N SER A 169 19.29 9.32 11.11
CA SER A 169 18.99 10.73 11.41
C SER A 169 18.01 11.36 10.42
N VAL A 170 18.05 10.95 9.15
CA VAL A 170 17.14 11.42 8.10
C VAL A 170 15.89 10.55 8.03
N ALA A 171 16.05 9.23 8.01
CA ALA A 171 14.95 8.30 7.80
C ALA A 171 14.06 8.14 9.03
N GLY A 172 14.59 8.36 10.24
CA GLY A 172 13.87 8.06 11.47
C GLY A 172 13.40 6.60 11.49
N PHE A 173 12.10 6.40 11.67
CA PHE A 173 11.47 5.06 11.64
C PHE A 173 10.80 4.74 10.30
N ASN A 174 11.12 5.46 9.22
CA ASN A 174 10.76 5.06 7.86
C ASN A 174 11.82 4.09 7.36
N LEU A 175 11.51 2.80 7.44
CA LEU A 175 12.39 1.70 7.05
C LEU A 175 12.11 1.19 5.63
N ALA A 176 11.19 1.84 4.90
CA ALA A 176 10.85 1.48 3.53
C ALA A 176 12.06 1.57 2.60
N VAL A 177 12.15 0.66 1.64
CA VAL A 177 13.29 0.51 0.72
C VAL A 177 12.80 0.55 -0.72
N SER A 178 13.36 1.46 -1.52
CA SER A 178 13.04 1.55 -2.95
C SER A 178 13.35 0.25 -3.69
N GLY A 179 12.36 -0.25 -4.43
CA GLY A 179 12.42 -1.54 -5.14
C GLY A 179 12.08 -2.78 -4.30
N ALA A 180 11.74 -2.62 -3.02
CA ALA A 180 11.33 -3.74 -2.17
C ALA A 180 10.05 -4.41 -2.66
N ILE A 181 10.00 -5.73 -2.53
CA ILE A 181 8.82 -6.57 -2.75
C ILE A 181 8.32 -7.12 -1.40
N SER A 182 7.22 -7.86 -1.41
CA SER A 182 6.66 -8.44 -0.18
C SER A 182 7.65 -9.33 0.59
N GLU A 183 8.53 -10.06 -0.09
CA GLU A 183 9.57 -10.91 0.54
C GLU A 183 10.52 -10.13 1.47
N ASP A 184 10.77 -8.85 1.18
CA ASP A 184 11.68 -8.02 1.97
C ASP A 184 11.03 -7.50 3.27
N LEU A 185 9.70 -7.60 3.38
CA LEU A 185 8.93 -6.92 4.41
C LEU A 185 9.30 -7.38 5.82
N LEU A 186 9.54 -8.67 6.01
CA LEU A 186 9.92 -9.23 7.30
C LEU A 186 11.27 -8.67 7.77
N GLY A 187 12.23 -8.52 6.85
CA GLY A 187 13.52 -7.86 7.10
C GLY A 187 13.36 -6.41 7.60
N GLN A 188 12.43 -5.68 6.98
CA GLN A 188 12.12 -4.31 7.40
C GLN A 188 11.42 -4.28 8.77
N ALA A 189 10.54 -5.23 9.06
CA ALA A 189 9.88 -5.36 10.37
C ALA A 189 10.90 -5.61 11.51
N TYR A 190 11.88 -6.51 11.30
CA TYR A 190 13.01 -6.69 12.22
C TYR A 190 13.76 -5.38 12.46
N ALA A 191 14.10 -4.65 11.38
CA ALA A 191 14.82 -3.40 11.47
C ALA A 191 14.04 -2.31 12.21
N LEU A 192 12.73 -2.22 11.97
CA LEU A 192 11.84 -1.27 12.65
C LEU A 192 11.79 -1.54 14.15
N VAL A 193 11.51 -2.79 14.56
CA VAL A 193 11.45 -3.19 15.98
C VAL A 193 12.78 -2.87 16.68
N LYS A 194 13.90 -3.26 16.07
CA LYS A 194 15.24 -2.97 16.60
C LYS A 194 15.48 -1.47 16.77
N ARG A 195 15.05 -0.66 15.78
CA ARG A 195 15.26 0.80 15.80
C ARG A 195 14.39 1.50 16.84
N ILE A 196 13.13 1.09 17.00
CA ILE A 196 12.25 1.62 18.05
C ILE A 196 12.79 1.22 19.43
N LYS A 197 13.18 -0.05 19.62
CA LYS A 197 13.69 -0.57 20.91
C LYS A 197 14.99 0.10 21.37
N SER A 198 15.82 0.55 20.44
CA SER A 198 17.10 1.21 20.73
C SER A 198 16.98 2.73 20.92
N HIS A 199 15.81 3.32 20.67
CA HIS A 199 15.65 4.76 20.76
C HIS A 199 15.49 5.21 22.22
N PRO A 200 16.37 6.08 22.76
CA PRO A 200 16.43 6.38 24.20
C PRO A 200 15.22 7.15 24.74
N GLY A 201 14.47 7.83 23.87
CA GLY A 201 13.26 8.57 24.22
C GLY A 201 11.96 7.80 24.04
N ILE A 202 11.99 6.47 23.98
CA ILE A 202 10.81 5.60 23.83
C ILE A 202 10.78 4.61 24.98
N ASP A 203 9.67 4.56 25.70
CA ASP A 203 9.34 3.42 26.55
C ASP A 203 8.81 2.31 25.64
N PHE A 204 9.68 1.37 25.32
CA PHE A 204 9.41 0.33 24.33
C PHE A 204 8.22 -0.55 24.69
N ASP A 205 7.93 -0.80 25.97
CA ASP A 205 6.84 -1.68 26.36
C ASP A 205 5.52 -0.93 26.53
N ASN A 206 5.57 0.36 26.91
CA ASN A 206 4.39 1.12 27.30
C ASN A 206 3.90 2.16 26.28
N ASN A 207 4.75 2.71 25.42
CA ASN A 207 4.32 3.70 24.42
C ASN A 207 3.49 3.03 23.32
N TRP A 208 2.40 3.65 22.85
CA TRP A 208 1.66 3.13 21.70
C TRP A 208 2.34 3.52 20.38
N LYS A 209 2.38 2.56 19.45
CA LYS A 209 2.97 2.69 18.12
C LYS A 209 1.90 2.63 17.05
N PHE A 210 1.99 3.51 16.06
CA PHE A 210 1.24 3.42 14.81
C PHE A 210 2.21 3.08 13.67
N VAL A 211 2.02 1.94 13.01
CA VAL A 211 2.94 1.46 11.96
C VAL A 211 2.21 1.40 10.63
N ASN A 212 2.69 2.13 9.64
CA ASN A 212 2.21 2.01 8.26
C ASN A 212 2.95 0.88 7.54
N VAL A 213 2.19 0.04 6.83
CA VAL A 213 2.71 -1.04 5.99
C VAL A 213 2.15 -0.84 4.58
N PHE A 214 3.01 -0.60 3.60
CA PHE A 214 2.59 -0.40 2.22
C PHE A 214 3.59 -1.02 1.24
N ILE A 215 3.20 -2.16 0.67
CA ILE A 215 4.05 -3.05 -0.13
C ILE A 215 3.18 -3.84 -1.11
N GLY A 216 3.79 -4.45 -2.12
CA GLY A 216 3.11 -5.32 -3.08
C GLY A 216 2.99 -4.73 -4.49
N SER A 217 3.22 -3.43 -4.67
CA SER A 217 3.19 -2.81 -6.00
C SER A 217 4.31 -3.34 -6.90
N ASN A 218 5.50 -3.58 -6.35
CA ASN A 218 6.59 -4.22 -7.09
C ASN A 218 6.30 -5.69 -7.42
N ASP A 219 5.59 -6.42 -6.55
CA ASP A 219 5.14 -7.79 -6.81
C ASP A 219 4.17 -7.82 -8.00
N LEU A 220 3.15 -6.94 -8.00
CA LEU A 220 2.22 -6.76 -9.12
C LEU A 220 2.95 -6.41 -10.42
N CYS A 221 3.95 -5.53 -10.33
CA CYS A 221 4.76 -5.11 -11.47
C CYS A 221 5.60 -6.22 -12.10
N ARG A 222 5.82 -7.34 -11.39
CA ARG A 222 6.68 -8.46 -11.83
C ARG A 222 5.98 -9.81 -11.87
N ILE A 223 4.69 -9.88 -11.57
CA ILE A 223 3.95 -11.15 -11.46
C ILE A 223 4.00 -12.02 -12.72
N CYS A 224 3.94 -11.41 -13.89
CA CYS A 224 4.07 -12.05 -15.20
C CYS A 224 5.49 -12.58 -15.50
N GLU A 225 6.50 -12.18 -14.72
CA GLU A 225 7.88 -12.65 -14.88
C GLU A 225 8.15 -13.90 -14.04
N ASN A 226 7.47 -14.04 -12.90
CA ASN A 226 7.53 -15.23 -12.05
C ASN A 226 6.24 -15.38 -11.23
N THR A 227 5.35 -16.23 -11.73
CA THR A 227 4.01 -16.48 -11.14
C THR A 227 4.05 -17.33 -9.87
N THR A 228 5.21 -17.85 -9.46
CA THR A 228 5.36 -18.54 -8.16
C THR A 228 5.82 -17.58 -7.08
N ARG A 229 6.77 -16.70 -7.42
CA ARG A 229 7.41 -15.77 -6.49
C ARG A 229 6.51 -14.59 -6.11
N PHE A 230 5.80 -14.04 -7.09
CA PHE A 230 5.06 -12.78 -6.94
C PHE A 230 3.54 -12.98 -6.94
N ASN A 231 3.05 -14.21 -6.74
CA ASN A 231 1.61 -14.44 -6.70
C ASN A 231 0.98 -13.96 -5.39
N VAL A 232 -0.36 -13.91 -5.40
CA VAL A 232 -1.16 -13.48 -4.25
C VAL A 232 -0.92 -14.34 -3.00
N GLU A 233 -0.67 -15.64 -3.15
CA GLU A 233 -0.42 -16.54 -2.01
C GLU A 233 0.90 -16.17 -1.33
N GLN A 234 1.98 -16.02 -2.10
CA GLN A 234 3.29 -15.64 -1.59
C GLN A 234 3.27 -14.22 -1.00
N PHE A 235 2.61 -13.27 -1.67
CA PHE A 235 2.38 -11.94 -1.15
C PHE A 235 1.70 -11.98 0.23
N THR A 236 0.59 -12.73 0.33
CA THR A 236 -0.18 -12.86 1.58
C THR A 236 0.64 -13.55 2.67
N ASN A 237 1.40 -14.59 2.33
CA ASN A 237 2.30 -15.27 3.25
C ASN A 237 3.38 -14.33 3.80
N ASN A 238 4.02 -13.55 2.94
CA ASN A 238 5.06 -12.59 3.35
C ASN A 238 4.52 -11.48 4.27
N VAL A 239 3.32 -10.97 3.96
CA VAL A 239 2.63 -10.01 4.83
C VAL A 239 2.27 -10.67 6.18
N ARG A 240 1.75 -11.90 6.15
CA ARG A 240 1.43 -12.68 7.36
C ARG A 240 2.63 -12.82 8.28
N GLU A 241 3.76 -13.30 7.77
CA GLU A 241 4.98 -13.49 8.57
C GLU A 241 5.45 -12.19 9.21
N SER A 242 5.38 -11.08 8.46
CA SER A 242 5.76 -9.76 8.95
C SER A 242 4.82 -9.26 10.05
N LEU A 243 3.50 -9.41 9.88
CA LEU A 243 2.50 -9.00 10.87
C LEU A 243 2.54 -9.86 12.13
N VAL A 244 2.74 -11.17 12.00
CA VAL A 244 2.95 -12.08 13.13
C VAL A 244 4.19 -11.67 13.91
N TYR A 245 5.30 -11.39 13.22
CA TYR A 245 6.51 -10.91 13.87
C TYR A 245 6.27 -9.60 14.64
N LEU A 246 5.61 -8.62 14.03
CA LEU A 246 5.25 -7.36 14.70
C LEU A 246 4.35 -7.59 15.91
N ARG A 247 3.33 -8.45 15.80
CA ARG A 247 2.43 -8.81 16.91
C ARG A 247 3.20 -9.37 18.11
N GLU A 248 4.20 -10.20 17.85
CA GLU A 248 4.98 -10.87 18.89
C GLU A 248 6.11 -10.01 19.47
N ASN A 249 6.62 -9.04 18.70
CA ASN A 249 7.86 -8.32 19.04
C ASN A 249 7.70 -6.80 19.17
N LEU A 250 6.54 -6.23 18.83
CA LEU A 250 6.26 -4.80 18.96
C LEU A 250 5.01 -4.58 19.83
N PRO A 251 5.15 -4.53 21.17
CA PRO A 251 4.02 -4.39 22.07
C PRO A 251 3.32 -3.04 21.87
N ARG A 252 2.00 -3.01 22.07
CA ARG A 252 1.16 -1.80 21.97
C ARG A 252 1.24 -1.15 20.58
N ALA A 253 0.84 -1.89 19.55
CA ALA A 253 0.93 -1.44 18.17
C ALA A 253 -0.42 -1.50 17.45
N TYR A 254 -0.76 -0.41 16.76
CA TYR A 254 -1.76 -0.42 15.70
C TYR A 254 -1.02 -0.42 14.36
N VAL A 255 -1.28 -1.42 13.54
CA VAL A 255 -0.71 -1.51 12.18
C VAL A 255 -1.76 -1.07 11.17
N ASN A 256 -1.44 -0.03 10.40
CA ASN A 256 -2.22 0.41 9.26
C ASN A 256 -1.65 -0.24 8.00
N LEU A 257 -2.36 -1.22 7.45
CA LEU A 257 -2.05 -1.85 6.19
C LEU A 257 -2.69 -1.08 5.04
N ILE A 258 -1.91 -0.80 3.99
CA ILE A 258 -2.36 -0.06 2.82
C ILE A 258 -2.31 -1.04 1.63
N PRO A 259 -3.42 -1.19 0.87
CA PRO A 259 -3.43 -2.06 -0.30
C PRO A 259 -2.39 -1.63 -1.32
N PRO A 260 -1.78 -2.58 -2.07
CA PRO A 260 -0.89 -2.25 -3.17
C PRO A 260 -1.53 -1.22 -4.10
N PHE A 261 -0.75 -0.25 -4.58
CA PHE A 261 -1.23 0.77 -5.50
C PHE A 261 -1.77 0.14 -6.80
N HIS A 262 -2.85 0.69 -7.37
CA HIS A 262 -3.31 0.39 -8.72
C HIS A 262 -2.33 0.98 -9.74
N VAL A 263 -1.25 0.26 -10.03
CA VAL A 263 -0.20 0.76 -10.95
C VAL A 263 -0.74 0.99 -12.37
N GLU A 264 -1.86 0.35 -12.73
CA GLU A 264 -2.55 0.52 -14.02
C GLU A 264 -3.04 1.94 -14.30
N VAL A 265 -3.30 2.77 -13.27
CA VAL A 265 -3.70 4.18 -13.47
C VAL A 265 -2.60 4.99 -14.16
N LEU A 266 -1.36 4.55 -14.08
CA LEU A 266 -0.23 5.19 -14.76
C LEU A 266 -0.32 5.05 -16.28
N LEU A 267 -1.09 4.09 -16.82
CA LEU A 267 -1.32 3.98 -18.27
C LEU A 267 -1.98 5.25 -18.83
N GLU A 268 -2.75 5.98 -18.01
CA GLU A 268 -3.37 7.25 -18.40
C GLU A 268 -2.34 8.35 -18.72
N THR A 269 -1.12 8.24 -18.17
CA THR A 269 -0.03 9.21 -18.37
C THR A 269 0.74 9.02 -19.68
N GLN A 270 0.51 7.91 -20.38
CA GLN A 270 1.31 7.47 -21.53
C GLN A 270 0.98 8.22 -22.83
N ALA A 271 -0.21 8.81 -22.94
CA ALA A 271 -0.65 9.53 -24.13
C ALA A 271 0.33 10.68 -24.46
N ASP A 272 0.96 10.57 -25.63
CA ASP A 272 2.00 11.47 -26.13
C ASP A 272 3.21 11.62 -25.19
N ASN A 273 3.57 10.54 -24.48
CA ASN A 273 4.67 10.56 -23.52
C ASN A 273 5.58 9.32 -23.60
N PRO A 274 6.49 9.26 -24.59
CA PRO A 274 7.40 8.13 -24.77
C PRO A 274 8.33 7.92 -23.56
N PHE A 275 8.72 8.99 -22.85
CA PHE A 275 9.54 8.87 -21.64
C PHE A 275 8.82 8.04 -20.56
N CYS A 276 7.55 8.37 -20.27
CA CYS A 276 6.77 7.62 -19.28
C CYS A 276 6.53 6.17 -19.71
N VAL A 277 6.24 5.92 -21.00
CA VAL A 277 6.04 4.57 -21.54
C VAL A 277 7.25 3.68 -21.29
N GLU A 278 8.45 4.15 -21.66
CA GLU A 278 9.66 3.34 -21.48
C GLU A 278 9.97 3.13 -20.00
N LEU A 279 9.90 4.19 -19.18
CA LEU A 279 10.20 4.07 -17.76
C LEU A 279 9.26 3.10 -17.04
N GLN A 280 7.96 3.19 -17.32
CA GLN A 280 6.96 2.28 -16.76
C GLN A 280 7.17 0.84 -17.27
N ARG A 281 7.60 0.65 -18.52
CA ARG A 281 7.91 -0.69 -19.07
C ARG A 281 9.05 -1.36 -18.33
N ILE A 282 10.03 -0.60 -17.86
CA ILE A 282 11.19 -1.11 -17.12
C ILE A 282 10.83 -1.42 -15.68
N PHE A 283 10.17 -0.48 -14.99
CA PHE A 283 9.86 -0.63 -13.57
C PHE A 283 8.64 -1.52 -13.32
N CYS A 284 7.73 -1.60 -14.30
CA CYS A 284 6.50 -2.36 -14.21
C CYS A 284 6.16 -3.10 -15.52
N PRO A 285 7.01 -4.07 -15.93
CA PRO A 285 6.86 -4.77 -17.21
C PRO A 285 5.51 -5.48 -17.36
N CYS A 286 4.88 -5.91 -16.26
CA CYS A 286 3.61 -6.63 -16.33
C CYS A 286 2.42 -5.77 -16.77
N LEU A 287 2.50 -4.44 -16.68
CA LEU A 287 1.51 -3.56 -17.31
C LEU A 287 1.48 -3.68 -18.84
N PHE A 288 2.57 -4.13 -19.45
CA PHE A 288 2.71 -4.25 -20.91
C PHE A 288 2.63 -5.69 -21.41
N LYS A 289 2.78 -6.67 -20.51
CA LYS A 289 2.75 -8.11 -20.83
C LYS A 289 1.38 -8.75 -20.56
N LEU A 290 0.57 -8.14 -19.69
CA LEU A 290 -0.78 -8.61 -19.37
C LEU A 290 -1.83 -7.72 -20.05
N THR A 291 -3.01 -8.29 -20.31
CA THR A 291 -4.19 -7.50 -20.66
C THR A 291 -4.70 -6.71 -19.45
N LYS A 292 -5.47 -5.65 -19.70
CA LYS A 292 -6.08 -4.84 -18.63
C LYS A 292 -6.97 -5.70 -17.73
N GLU A 293 -7.71 -6.63 -18.32
CA GLU A 293 -8.63 -7.53 -17.61
C GLU A 293 -7.85 -8.51 -16.71
N GLU A 294 -6.76 -9.11 -17.20
CA GLU A 294 -5.91 -9.99 -16.40
C GLU A 294 -5.28 -9.24 -15.22
N TYR A 295 -4.74 -8.03 -15.48
CA TYR A 295 -4.13 -7.22 -14.43
C TYR A 295 -5.15 -6.84 -13.36
N ALA A 296 -6.36 -6.42 -13.76
CA ALA A 296 -7.43 -6.06 -12.84
C ALA A 296 -7.88 -7.25 -11.96
N VAL A 297 -7.97 -8.45 -12.54
CA VAL A 297 -8.28 -9.68 -11.77
C VAL A 297 -7.19 -9.99 -10.75
N ILE A 298 -5.91 -9.89 -11.15
CA ILE A 298 -4.77 -10.10 -10.26
C ILE A 298 -4.77 -9.06 -9.14
N LYS A 299 -4.87 -7.77 -9.48
CA LYS A 299 -4.90 -6.67 -8.52
C LYS A 299 -6.02 -6.85 -7.50
N ARG A 300 -7.23 -7.21 -7.96
CA ARG A 300 -8.36 -7.51 -7.08
C ARG A 300 -8.06 -8.68 -6.14
N SER A 301 -7.35 -9.71 -6.60
CA SER A 301 -6.98 -10.83 -5.72
C SER A 301 -6.05 -10.41 -4.59
N PHE A 302 -5.09 -9.50 -4.85
CA PHE A 302 -4.23 -8.92 -3.82
C PHE A 302 -5.04 -8.11 -2.81
N ASP A 303 -5.96 -7.26 -3.27
CA ASP A 303 -6.79 -6.47 -2.36
C ASP A 303 -7.68 -7.34 -1.47
N LEU A 304 -8.28 -8.39 -2.06
CA LEU A 304 -9.13 -9.32 -1.33
C LEU A 304 -8.36 -10.13 -0.30
N SER A 305 -7.10 -10.50 -0.57
CA SER A 305 -6.32 -11.32 0.36
C SER A 305 -5.98 -10.58 1.66
N LEU A 306 -5.94 -9.23 1.63
CA LEU A 306 -5.70 -8.43 2.84
C LEU A 306 -6.78 -8.58 3.90
N SER A 307 -8.00 -8.97 3.52
CA SER A 307 -9.11 -9.20 4.46
C SER A 307 -8.79 -10.25 5.53
N GLU A 308 -7.85 -11.16 5.26
CA GLU A 308 -7.32 -12.13 6.21
C GLU A 308 -6.83 -11.45 7.50
N PHE A 309 -6.16 -10.30 7.37
CA PHE A 309 -5.53 -9.58 8.46
C PHE A 309 -6.51 -8.80 9.35
N LEU A 310 -7.81 -8.85 9.03
CA LEU A 310 -8.89 -8.32 9.87
C LEU A 310 -9.48 -9.39 10.81
N SER A 311 -9.00 -10.63 10.74
CA SER A 311 -9.46 -11.72 11.60
C SER A 311 -9.05 -11.52 13.07
N ALA A 312 -9.71 -12.25 13.98
CA ALA A 312 -9.56 -12.07 15.42
C ALA A 312 -8.12 -12.25 15.94
N GLU A 313 -7.28 -13.01 15.24
CA GLU A 313 -5.89 -13.21 15.66
C GLU A 313 -5.04 -11.93 15.56
N TYR A 314 -5.48 -10.97 14.74
CA TYR A 314 -4.86 -9.66 14.57
C TYR A 314 -5.54 -8.57 15.39
N GLN A 315 -6.53 -8.90 16.22
CA GLN A 315 -7.34 -7.97 17.01
C GLN A 315 -7.25 -8.33 18.50
N THR A 316 -6.06 -8.16 19.07
CA THR A 316 -5.77 -8.45 20.48
C THR A 316 -5.86 -7.19 21.34
N LYS A 317 -5.75 -7.33 22.67
CA LYS A 317 -5.76 -6.18 23.58
C LYS A 317 -4.69 -5.12 23.27
N ILE A 318 -3.51 -5.53 22.80
CA ILE A 318 -2.34 -4.65 22.63
C ILE A 318 -1.85 -4.58 21.19
N PHE A 319 -2.57 -5.20 20.25
CA PHE A 319 -2.18 -5.26 18.85
C PHE A 319 -3.42 -5.34 17.96
N ALA A 320 -3.54 -4.43 17.01
CA ALA A 320 -4.59 -4.42 16.00
C ALA A 320 -4.00 -4.19 14.61
N VAL A 321 -4.60 -4.80 13.59
CA VAL A 321 -4.39 -4.43 12.19
C VAL A 321 -5.66 -3.78 11.65
N GLY A 322 -5.52 -2.62 11.03
CA GLY A 322 -6.57 -2.00 10.22
C GLY A 322 -6.10 -1.81 8.80
N ILE A 323 -7.06 -1.64 7.88
CA ILE A 323 -6.78 -1.35 6.47
C ILE A 323 -7.31 0.05 6.16
N SER A 324 -6.47 0.92 5.63
CA SER A 324 -6.90 2.20 5.06
C SER A 324 -6.85 2.11 3.53
N SER A 325 -7.74 2.82 2.84
CA SER A 325 -7.78 2.87 1.39
C SER A 325 -6.52 3.49 0.78
N GLY A 326 -5.90 4.45 1.47
CA GLY A 326 -4.65 5.07 1.02
C GLY A 326 -4.76 5.66 -0.39
N PHE A 327 -3.82 5.33 -1.28
CA PHE A 327 -3.92 5.68 -2.70
C PHE A 327 -4.38 4.49 -3.56
N ASN A 328 -5.24 3.62 -3.03
CA ASN A 328 -5.82 2.52 -3.80
C ASN A 328 -6.93 3.02 -4.74
N VAL A 329 -6.60 3.95 -5.63
CA VAL A 329 -7.54 4.62 -6.56
C VAL A 329 -7.46 3.98 -7.94
N ASP A 330 -8.59 3.80 -8.61
CA ASP A 330 -8.66 3.19 -9.95
C ASP A 330 -8.54 4.21 -11.09
N LYS A 331 -8.48 5.50 -10.76
CA LYS A 331 -8.31 6.62 -11.69
C LYS A 331 -7.58 7.77 -10.99
N LEU A 332 -6.70 8.46 -11.71
CA LEU A 332 -6.11 9.71 -11.24
C LEU A 332 -7.10 10.88 -11.36
N ALA A 333 -6.90 11.91 -10.52
CA ALA A 333 -7.70 13.13 -10.59
C ALA A 333 -7.61 13.78 -11.98
N SER A 334 -8.70 14.42 -12.40
CA SER A 334 -8.83 15.18 -13.64
C SER A 334 -8.95 16.67 -13.35
N LEU A 335 -8.31 17.49 -14.19
CA LEU A 335 -8.57 18.93 -14.25
C LEU A 335 -9.48 19.19 -15.46
N GLY A 336 -10.79 19.25 -15.20
CA GLY A 336 -11.79 19.24 -16.27
C GLY A 336 -11.76 17.91 -17.02
N ASN A 337 -11.45 17.94 -18.31
CA ASN A 337 -11.40 16.75 -19.17
C ASN A 337 -9.98 16.17 -19.36
N VAL A 338 -8.99 16.67 -18.61
CA VAL A 338 -7.59 16.27 -18.78
C VAL A 338 -7.05 15.69 -17.48
N LEU A 339 -6.29 14.60 -17.58
CA LEU A 339 -5.59 13.99 -16.46
C LEU A 339 -4.72 15.01 -15.72
N ASN A 340 -4.85 15.08 -14.39
CA ASN A 340 -4.03 15.96 -13.57
C ASN A 340 -2.66 15.32 -13.28
N LEU A 341 -1.69 15.63 -14.13
CA LEU A 341 -0.32 15.11 -14.02
C LEU A 341 0.42 15.60 -12.77
N ALA A 342 -0.10 16.58 -12.03
CA ALA A 342 0.52 17.07 -10.81
C ALA A 342 0.56 16.03 -9.69
N PHE A 343 -0.23 14.95 -9.78
CA PHE A 343 -0.21 13.83 -8.83
C PHE A 343 0.99 12.88 -9.03
N VAL A 344 1.61 12.88 -10.21
CA VAL A 344 2.70 11.94 -10.55
C VAL A 344 4.06 12.63 -10.42
N ALA A 345 5.03 11.94 -9.84
CA ALA A 345 6.40 12.42 -9.71
C ALA A 345 7.09 12.56 -11.07
N LEU A 346 8.27 13.17 -11.07
CA LEU A 346 9.02 13.45 -12.30
C LEU A 346 9.46 12.16 -13.05
N ASP A 347 9.47 11.01 -12.37
CA ASP A 347 9.73 9.70 -12.96
C ASP A 347 8.49 9.01 -13.57
N CYS A 348 7.35 9.69 -13.70
CA CYS A 348 6.13 9.09 -14.27
C CYS A 348 5.58 7.86 -13.51
N PHE A 349 6.05 7.59 -12.28
CA PHE A 349 5.71 6.35 -11.59
C PHE A 349 5.32 6.58 -10.15
N HIS A 350 6.14 7.28 -9.37
CA HIS A 350 5.91 7.47 -7.95
C HIS A 350 4.99 8.65 -7.66
N PHE A 351 4.58 8.76 -6.40
CA PHE A 351 3.77 9.87 -5.92
C PHE A 351 4.56 11.18 -5.93
N SER A 352 3.98 12.21 -6.55
CA SER A 352 4.42 13.59 -6.36
C SER A 352 4.23 14.03 -4.90
N GLN A 353 4.77 15.21 -4.57
CA GLN A 353 4.46 15.89 -3.31
C GLN A 353 2.94 16.09 -3.06
N ILE A 354 2.14 16.36 -4.10
CA ILE A 354 0.68 16.52 -3.99
C ILE A 354 0.03 15.18 -3.64
N ALA A 355 0.43 14.10 -4.32
CA ALA A 355 -0.11 12.78 -4.02
C ALA A 355 0.25 12.33 -2.59
N HIS A 356 1.47 12.59 -2.13
CA HIS A 356 1.84 12.34 -0.73
C HIS A 356 0.96 13.10 0.28
N ASP A 357 0.65 14.36 0.01
CA ASP A 357 -0.28 15.17 0.81
C ASP A 357 -1.68 14.54 0.87
N VAL A 358 -2.23 14.20 -0.29
CA VAL A 358 -3.56 13.58 -0.43
C VAL A 358 -3.63 12.23 0.28
N VAL A 359 -2.62 11.38 0.13
CA VAL A 359 -2.59 10.05 0.76
C VAL A 359 -2.62 10.15 2.27
N ALA A 360 -1.88 11.09 2.86
CA ALA A 360 -1.91 11.31 4.30
C ALA A 360 -3.31 11.70 4.78
N LYS A 361 -4.01 12.56 4.03
CA LYS A 361 -5.38 13.00 4.33
C LYS A 361 -6.41 11.88 4.18
N ILE A 362 -6.28 11.04 3.14
CA ILE A 362 -7.14 9.87 2.95
C ILE A 362 -6.98 8.89 4.10
N ILE A 363 -5.73 8.57 4.46
CA ILE A 363 -5.46 7.66 5.59
C ILE A 363 -6.04 8.26 6.88
N TRP A 364 -5.84 9.56 7.13
CA TRP A 364 -6.40 10.21 8.32
C TRP A 364 -7.91 10.07 8.40
N ARG A 365 -8.63 10.39 7.32
CA ARG A 365 -10.08 10.21 7.23
C ARG A 365 -10.47 8.76 7.51
N ASP A 366 -9.78 7.80 6.90
CA ASP A 366 -10.11 6.39 7.05
C ASP A 366 -9.99 5.90 8.49
N LEU A 367 -9.07 6.45 9.30
CA LEU A 367 -8.96 6.10 10.72
C LEU A 367 -10.25 6.37 11.51
N PHE A 368 -11.12 7.27 11.04
CA PHE A 368 -12.41 7.58 11.67
C PHE A 368 -13.60 6.87 11.04
N LEU A 369 -13.39 6.14 9.95
CA LEU A 369 -14.43 5.34 9.30
C LEU A 369 -14.41 3.90 9.84
N PRO A 370 -15.60 3.28 10.04
CA PRO A 370 -15.69 1.86 10.31
C PRO A 370 -14.96 1.06 9.23
N ILE A 371 -14.16 0.06 9.62
CA ILE A 371 -13.27 -0.68 8.70
C ILE A 371 -14.03 -1.24 7.48
N HIS A 372 -15.22 -1.79 7.68
CA HIS A 372 -16.05 -2.40 6.62
C HIS A 372 -16.67 -1.38 5.64
N THR A 373 -16.63 -0.09 5.96
CA THR A 373 -17.13 0.99 5.10
C THR A 373 -16.03 1.69 4.31
N ARG A 374 -14.76 1.40 4.62
CA ARG A 374 -13.62 2.03 3.94
C ARG A 374 -13.54 1.52 2.51
N ALA A 375 -13.41 2.45 1.56
CA ALA A 375 -13.30 2.16 0.15
C ALA A 375 -12.32 3.14 -0.51
N PRO A 376 -11.75 2.77 -1.68
CA PRO A 376 -11.08 3.69 -2.58
C PRO A 376 -11.81 5.03 -2.72
N VAL A 377 -11.04 6.12 -2.76
CA VAL A 377 -11.62 7.45 -2.97
C VAL A 377 -11.73 7.77 -4.43
N ASP A 378 -12.80 8.48 -4.80
CA ASP A 378 -12.83 9.23 -6.05
C ASP A 378 -12.05 10.54 -5.83
N LEU A 379 -10.88 10.68 -6.48
CA LEU A 379 -10.04 11.87 -6.35
C LEU A 379 -10.66 13.12 -6.96
N ASP A 380 -11.62 12.99 -7.89
CA ASP A 380 -12.36 14.13 -8.45
C ASP A 380 -13.40 14.69 -7.46
N GLN A 381 -13.85 13.86 -6.50
CA GLN A 381 -14.85 14.22 -5.49
C GLN A 381 -14.26 14.42 -4.09
N PHE A 382 -13.06 13.91 -3.84
CA PHE A 382 -12.39 14.02 -2.55
C PHE A 382 -12.17 15.50 -2.20
N GLN A 383 -12.50 15.87 -0.96
CA GLN A 383 -12.36 17.24 -0.46
C GLN A 383 -11.14 17.36 0.46
N PRO A 384 -9.91 17.50 -0.09
CA PRO A 384 -8.67 17.48 0.68
C PRO A 384 -8.52 18.63 1.70
N GLN A 385 -9.37 19.64 1.63
CA GLN A 385 -9.45 20.75 2.59
C GLN A 385 -10.29 20.42 3.83
N LEU A 386 -11.03 19.31 3.84
CA LEU A 386 -11.81 18.87 5.00
C LEU A 386 -11.02 17.84 5.81
N TRP A 387 -11.19 17.88 7.13
CA TRP A 387 -10.62 16.91 8.06
C TRP A 387 -11.64 16.53 9.13
N ASP A 388 -11.58 15.27 9.55
CA ASP A 388 -12.34 14.76 10.69
C ASP A 388 -11.52 14.87 11.96
N CYS A 389 -12.21 15.12 13.07
CA CYS A 389 -11.60 15.14 14.39
C CYS A 389 -12.02 13.92 15.21
N PRO A 390 -11.12 13.37 16.05
CA PRO A 390 -11.48 12.31 16.98
C PRO A 390 -12.64 12.76 17.87
N SER A 391 -13.65 11.90 18.01
CA SER A 391 -14.71 12.12 18.99
C SER A 391 -14.10 12.20 20.40
N MET A 392 -14.40 13.27 21.13
CA MET A 392 -14.05 13.40 22.55
C MET A 392 -14.87 12.46 23.44
N VAL A 393 -15.95 11.90 22.88
CA VAL A 393 -16.69 10.79 23.46
C VAL A 393 -16.06 9.51 22.93
N ILE A 394 -15.45 8.73 23.83
CA ILE A 394 -15.04 7.35 23.52
C ILE A 394 -16.33 6.65 23.07
N LEU A 395 -16.47 6.43 21.75
CA LEU A 395 -17.55 5.62 21.23
C LEU A 395 -17.36 4.23 21.85
N PRO A 396 -18.41 3.63 22.45
CA PRO A 396 -18.32 2.23 22.83
C PRO A 396 -17.98 1.43 21.56
N SER A 397 -17.24 0.34 21.74
CA SER A 397 -16.86 -0.60 20.68
C SER A 397 -18.06 -0.93 19.77
N MET A 398 -17.79 -1.42 18.55
CA MET A 398 -18.74 -2.33 17.90
C MET A 398 -19.06 -3.42 18.91
N ASP A 399 -20.22 -3.28 19.53
CA ASP A 399 -20.61 -4.13 20.62
C ASP A 399 -21.02 -5.48 20.02
N GLU A 400 -21.19 -6.49 20.85
CA GLU A 400 -21.74 -7.78 20.45
C GLU A 400 -23.06 -7.64 19.65
N LEU A 401 -23.73 -6.49 19.78
CA LEU A 401 -24.88 -6.02 19.02
C LEU A 401 -24.65 -5.88 17.51
N ASP A 402 -23.52 -5.34 17.02
CA ASP A 402 -23.29 -5.23 15.57
C ASP A 402 -22.99 -6.60 14.94
N ARG A 403 -22.33 -7.48 15.71
CA ARG A 403 -22.14 -8.89 15.35
C ARG A 403 -23.46 -9.65 15.32
N ARG A 404 -24.36 -9.36 16.26
CA ARG A 404 -25.72 -9.92 16.30
C ARG A 404 -26.60 -9.38 15.18
N ALA A 405 -26.51 -8.08 14.85
CA ALA A 405 -27.24 -7.48 13.73
C ALA A 405 -26.82 -8.09 12.40
N PHE A 406 -25.52 -8.31 12.18
CA PHE A 406 -25.02 -9.05 11.01
C PHE A 406 -25.53 -10.50 10.96
N MET A 407 -25.57 -11.19 12.10
CA MET A 407 -26.09 -12.56 12.18
C MET A 407 -27.62 -12.63 12.05
N GLU A 408 -28.37 -11.62 12.46
CA GLU A 408 -29.82 -11.54 12.26
C GLU A 408 -30.18 -11.22 10.80
N GLU A 409 -29.43 -10.32 10.15
CA GLU A 409 -29.68 -9.90 8.77
C GLU A 409 -29.24 -10.97 7.75
N TYR A 410 -28.10 -11.63 7.98
CA TYR A 410 -27.49 -12.54 7.01
C TYR A 410 -27.42 -14.00 7.48
N GLY A 411 -27.70 -14.30 8.75
CA GLY A 411 -27.54 -15.65 9.30
C GLY A 411 -28.46 -16.69 8.66
N LEU A 412 -29.72 -16.34 8.39
CA LEU A 412 -30.65 -17.26 7.72
C LEU A 412 -30.18 -17.58 6.29
N ILE A 413 -29.73 -16.57 5.55
CA ILE A 413 -29.21 -16.71 4.17
C ILE A 413 -27.96 -17.60 4.17
N LEU A 414 -27.04 -17.35 5.10
CA LEU A 414 -25.81 -18.12 5.26
C LEU A 414 -26.12 -19.60 5.59
N THR A 415 -27.06 -19.84 6.52
CA THR A 415 -27.45 -21.18 6.95
C THR A 415 -28.13 -21.95 5.81
N VAL A 416 -29.06 -21.32 5.09
CA VAL A 416 -29.74 -21.93 3.93
C VAL A 416 -28.74 -22.22 2.81
N THR A 417 -27.77 -21.34 2.58
CA THR A 417 -26.73 -21.54 1.55
C THR A 417 -25.83 -22.73 1.92
N ILE A 418 -25.39 -22.82 3.17
CA ILE A 418 -24.54 -23.93 3.64
C ILE A 418 -25.30 -25.26 3.58
N VAL A 419 -26.56 -25.31 4.04
CA VAL A 419 -27.38 -26.53 3.96
C VAL A 419 -27.67 -26.90 2.51
N GLY A 420 -27.92 -25.92 1.65
CA GLY A 420 -28.10 -26.13 0.21
C GLY A 420 -26.86 -26.74 -0.45
N ILE A 421 -25.67 -26.19 -0.18
CA ILE A 421 -24.39 -26.72 -0.66
C ILE A 421 -24.17 -28.14 -0.14
N ALA A 422 -24.41 -28.40 1.15
CA ALA A 422 -24.27 -29.73 1.73
C ALA A 422 -25.20 -30.76 1.08
N LEU A 423 -26.46 -30.41 0.82
CA LEU A 423 -27.42 -31.27 0.12
C LEU A 423 -27.00 -31.56 -1.32
N VAL A 424 -26.50 -30.56 -2.05
CA VAL A 424 -25.97 -30.75 -3.40
C VAL A 424 -24.80 -31.72 -3.36
N ILE A 425 -23.83 -31.53 -2.45
CA ILE A 425 -22.69 -32.43 -2.28
C ILE A 425 -23.16 -33.87 -2.01
N VAL A 426 -24.10 -34.07 -1.07
CA VAL A 426 -24.64 -35.39 -0.74
C VAL A 426 -25.33 -36.02 -1.95
N MET A 427 -26.13 -35.27 -2.69
CA MET A 427 -26.81 -35.75 -3.90
C MET A 427 -25.81 -36.09 -5.01
N THR A 428 -24.76 -35.29 -5.20
CA THR A 428 -23.69 -35.59 -6.17
C THR A 428 -22.93 -36.86 -5.77
N CYS A 429 -22.59 -37.03 -4.49
CA CYS A 429 -21.97 -38.25 -3.98
C CYS A 429 -22.87 -39.49 -4.19
N LEU A 430 -24.18 -39.37 -3.94
CA LEU A 430 -25.13 -40.46 -4.19
C LEU A 430 -25.21 -40.80 -5.67
N VAL A 431 -25.31 -39.80 -6.56
CA VAL A 431 -25.37 -40.03 -8.01
C VAL A 431 -24.11 -40.71 -8.53
N ILE A 432 -22.92 -40.31 -8.06
CA ILE A 432 -21.65 -40.97 -8.39
C ILE A 432 -21.67 -42.43 -7.90
N SER A 433 -22.08 -42.67 -6.66
CA SER A 433 -22.11 -44.02 -6.07
C SER A 433 -23.13 -44.97 -6.74
N PHE A 434 -24.26 -44.44 -7.22
CA PHE A 434 -25.22 -45.21 -8.02
C PHE A 434 -24.81 -45.37 -9.49
N GLY A 435 -24.05 -44.44 -10.06
CA GLY A 435 -23.45 -44.55 -11.39
C GLY A 435 -22.45 -45.68 -11.48
N GLU A 436 -21.55 -45.80 -10.50
CA GLU A 436 -20.55 -46.87 -10.41
C GLU A 436 -21.19 -48.26 -10.22
N ARG A 437 -22.31 -48.36 -9.49
CA ARG A 437 -23.04 -49.63 -9.35
C ARG A 437 -23.65 -50.12 -10.66
N LYS A 438 -24.05 -49.21 -11.56
CA LYS A 438 -24.64 -49.59 -12.87
C LYS A 438 -23.60 -50.08 -13.87
N GLU A 439 -22.35 -49.61 -13.80
CA GLU A 439 -21.27 -50.08 -14.66
C GLU A 439 -20.74 -51.47 -14.25
N SER A 440 -20.76 -51.83 -12.96
CA SER A 440 -20.26 -53.16 -12.54
C SER A 440 -21.18 -54.33 -12.92
N SER A 441 -22.45 -54.08 -13.26
CA SER A 441 -23.44 -55.13 -13.55
C SER A 441 -23.37 -55.74 -14.95
N LYS A 442 -22.46 -55.30 -15.84
CA LYS A 442 -22.25 -55.91 -17.16
C LYS A 442 -20.94 -56.69 -17.22
N LYS A 443 -20.86 -57.86 -16.58
CA LYS A 443 -20.01 -58.98 -17.06
C LYS A 443 -20.35 -60.32 -16.39
N LYS A 444 -20.81 -61.23 -17.25
CA LYS A 444 -20.76 -62.72 -17.26
C LYS A 444 -21.58 -63.53 -16.23
N PRO A 445 -22.47 -64.43 -16.72
CA PRO A 445 -22.97 -65.58 -15.97
C PRO A 445 -22.17 -66.85 -16.32
N ASP A 446 -21.70 -67.56 -15.30
CA ASP A 446 -21.36 -68.99 -15.28
C ASP A 446 -20.97 -69.30 -13.82
N GLU A 447 -21.36 -70.37 -13.14
CA GLU A 447 -21.85 -71.67 -13.57
C GLU A 447 -22.51 -72.26 -12.31
N ARG A 448 -23.71 -72.83 -12.41
CA ARG A 448 -24.30 -73.65 -11.34
C ARG A 448 -23.85 -75.09 -11.53
N THR A 449 -23.29 -75.68 -10.48
CA THR A 449 -23.24 -77.14 -10.34
C THR A 449 -23.78 -77.54 -8.97
N PRO A 450 -24.87 -78.33 -8.91
CA PRO A 450 -25.29 -79.00 -7.70
C PRO A 450 -24.78 -80.44 -7.70
N LEU A 451 -24.41 -80.91 -6.52
CA LEU A 451 -24.16 -82.31 -6.16
C LEU A 451 -24.67 -82.40 -4.71
N LEU A 452 -25.40 -83.43 -4.27
CA LEU A 452 -25.03 -84.83 -4.45
C LEU A 452 -26.23 -85.79 -4.44
N ASN A 453 -26.04 -86.83 -5.27
CA ASN A 453 -26.32 -88.26 -5.06
C ASN A 453 -27.74 -88.84 -5.17
N HIS A 454 -27.87 -89.69 -6.21
CA HIS A 454 -28.53 -90.99 -6.25
C HIS A 454 -29.52 -91.35 -5.14
N LEU A 455 -30.82 -91.29 -5.45
CA LEU A 455 -31.69 -92.44 -5.75
C LEU A 455 -33.07 -91.94 -6.21
#